data_AF-A0A438D318-F1
#
_entry.id   AF-A0A438D318-F1
#
_cell.length_a   1.000
_cell.length_b   1.000
_cell.length_c   1.000
_cell.angle_alpha   90.00
_cell.angle_beta   90.00
_cell.angle_gamma   90.00
#
_symmetry.space_group_name_H-M   'P 1'
#
loop_
_entity.id
_entity.type
_entity.pdbx_description
1 polymer ?
#
loop_
_entity_poly.entity_id
_entity_poly.type
_entity_poly.pdbx_seq_one_letter_code
_entity_poly.pdbx_strand_id
1 'polypeptide(L)'
;MDNLPKGFLERTTAHGKVVSWAPQPQILAHASVGVFITHSGWNSVIESIVGGVPMICRPFFGDQCIDKRMVEDVWGIGVGVEEGSSRKVE
;
A
#
# COMPACT_ATOMS: atom_id res chain seq x y z
N MET A 1 -15.25 10.87 -2.27
CA MET A 1 -13.93 10.98 -2.96
C MET A 1 -13.37 12.40 -2.77
N ASP A 2 -13.73 13.04 -1.66
CA ASP A 2 -13.76 14.50 -1.58
C ASP A 2 -12.46 15.07 -0.99
N ASN A 3 -11.55 14.17 -0.59
CA ASN A 3 -10.23 14.49 -0.05
C ASN A 3 -9.13 14.43 -1.12
N LEU A 4 -9.48 14.38 -2.41
CA LEU A 4 -8.53 14.40 -3.51
C LEU A 4 -8.39 15.81 -4.10
N PRO A 5 -7.19 16.21 -4.59
CA PRO A 5 -7.02 17.49 -5.25
C PRO A 5 -7.97 17.66 -6.44
N LYS A 6 -8.44 18.89 -6.67
CA LYS A 6 -9.32 19.22 -7.80
C LYS A 6 -8.68 18.77 -9.13
N GLY A 7 -9.45 18.11 -9.98
CA GLY A 7 -8.99 17.63 -11.28
C GLY A 7 -8.14 16.34 -11.24
N PHE A 8 -7.90 15.73 -10.06
CA PHE A 8 -7.01 14.58 -9.94
C PHE A 8 -7.50 13.36 -10.72
N LEU A 9 -8.79 13.04 -10.61
CA LEU A 9 -9.37 11.86 -11.28
C LEU A 9 -9.37 12.04 -12.80
N GLU A 10 -9.71 13.25 -13.26
CA GLU A 10 -9.74 13.61 -14.68
C GLU A 10 -8.36 13.48 -15.32
N ARG A 11 -7.30 13.89 -14.60
CA ARG A 11 -5.92 13.78 -15.09
C ARG A 11 -5.36 12.35 -15.09
N THR A 12 -5.92 11.43 -14.29
CA THR A 12 -5.31 10.11 -14.03
C THR A 12 -6.09 8.93 -14.60
N THR A 13 -7.35 9.12 -15.03
CA THR A 13 -8.25 8.05 -15.48
C THR A 13 -7.71 7.14 -16.60
N ALA A 14 -6.82 7.66 -17.45
CA ALA A 14 -6.20 6.88 -18.53
C ALA A 14 -5.12 5.89 -18.04
N HIS A 15 -4.59 6.08 -16.83
CA HIS A 15 -3.44 5.33 -16.32
C HIS A 15 -3.70 4.63 -14.98
N GLY A 16 -4.83 4.92 -14.33
CA GLY A 16 -5.14 4.38 -13.01
C GLY A 16 -6.63 4.40 -12.70
N LYS A 17 -7.00 3.64 -11.67
CA LYS A 17 -8.37 3.55 -11.17
C LYS A 17 -8.39 3.90 -9.68
N VAL A 18 -9.37 4.70 -9.29
CA VAL A 18 -9.70 4.97 -7.89
C VAL A 18 -11.08 4.38 -7.63
N VAL A 19 -11.16 3.45 -6.70
CA VAL A 19 -12.39 2.73 -6.36
C VAL A 19 -12.61 2.78 -4.84
N SER A 20 -13.87 2.72 -4.40
CA SER A 20 -14.21 2.69 -2.97
C SER A 20 -13.85 1.35 -2.32
N TRP A 21 -13.91 0.26 -3.10
CA TRP A 21 -13.54 -1.07 -2.68
C TRP A 21 -12.97 -1.84 -3.88
N ALA A 22 -11.98 -2.69 -3.63
CA ALA A 22 -11.31 -3.48 -4.65
C ALA A 22 -11.30 -4.97 -4.27
N PRO A 23 -11.37 -5.89 -5.25
CA PRO A 23 -11.17 -7.32 -5.01
C PRO A 23 -9.66 -7.59 -4.75
N GLN A 24 -9.16 -7.17 -3.59
CA GLN A 24 -7.73 -7.12 -3.27
C GLN A 24 -7.01 -8.48 -3.45
N PRO A 25 -7.53 -9.62 -2.96
CA PRO A 25 -6.85 -10.90 -3.17
C PRO A 25 -6.67 -11.24 -4.65
N GLN A 26 -7.69 -10.98 -5.49
CA GLN A 26 -7.62 -11.23 -6.92
C GLN A 26 -6.64 -10.28 -7.62
N ILE A 27 -6.56 -9.03 -7.16
CA ILE A 27 -5.60 -8.05 -7.68
C ILE A 27 -4.18 -8.47 -7.34
N LEU A 28 -3.90 -8.82 -6.08
CA LEU A 28 -2.56 -9.23 -5.64
C LEU A 28 -2.11 -10.55 -6.27
N ALA A 29 -3.03 -11.43 -6.65
CA ALA A 29 -2.72 -12.64 -7.42
C ALA A 29 -2.46 -12.39 -8.92
N HIS A 30 -2.66 -11.17 -9.42
CA HIS A 30 -2.55 -10.88 -10.84
C HIS A 30 -1.12 -10.49 -11.24
N ALA A 31 -0.57 -11.14 -12.26
CA ALA A 31 0.84 -10.95 -12.70
C ALA A 31 1.20 -9.52 -13.14
N SER A 32 0.21 -8.67 -13.44
CA SER A 32 0.46 -7.25 -13.78
C SER A 32 0.72 -6.36 -12.57
N VAL A 33 0.52 -6.84 -11.34
CA VAL A 33 0.80 -6.07 -10.14
C VAL A 33 2.26 -6.23 -9.76
N GLY A 34 3.02 -5.15 -9.89
CA GLY A 34 4.45 -5.14 -9.55
C GLY A 34 4.78 -4.75 -8.11
N VAL A 35 3.86 -4.07 -7.41
CA VAL A 35 4.07 -3.58 -6.04
C VAL A 35 2.76 -3.34 -5.31
N PHE A 36 2.75 -3.52 -4.00
CA PHE A 36 1.62 -3.24 -3.12
C PHE A 36 1.98 -2.19 -2.06
N ILE A 37 1.38 -0.99 -2.17
CA ILE A 37 1.49 0.03 -1.12
C ILE A 37 0.43 -0.28 -0.07
N THR A 38 0.87 -0.54 1.16
CA THR A 38 0.01 -1.05 2.23
C THR A 38 0.33 -0.39 3.56
N HIS A 39 -0.70 -0.32 4.41
CA HIS A 39 -0.52 0.00 5.82
C HIS A 39 0.12 -1.12 6.64
N SER A 40 0.39 -2.29 6.03
CA SER A 40 0.96 -3.47 6.68
C SER A 40 0.05 -4.12 7.72
N GLY A 41 -1.27 -4.08 7.53
CA GLY A 41 -2.17 -4.91 8.33
C GLY A 41 -2.02 -6.39 7.98
N TRP A 42 -2.00 -7.26 8.99
CA TRP A 42 -1.66 -8.69 8.88
C TRP A 42 -2.32 -9.44 7.71
N ASN A 43 -3.65 -9.31 7.54
CA ASN A 43 -4.34 -10.00 6.44
C ASN A 43 -3.81 -9.59 5.06
N SER A 44 -3.57 -8.30 4.85
CA SER A 44 -3.04 -7.79 3.59
C SER A 44 -1.57 -8.19 3.36
N VAL A 45 -0.79 -8.34 4.44
CA VAL A 45 0.57 -8.89 4.36
C VAL A 45 0.53 -10.33 3.86
N ILE A 46 -0.34 -11.17 4.44
CA ILE A 46 -0.49 -12.57 4.01
C ILE A 46 -0.97 -12.66 2.56
N GLU A 47 -1.93 -11.84 2.14
CA GLU A 47 -2.41 -11.80 0.76
C GLU A 47 -1.29 -11.42 -0.23
N SER A 48 -0.44 -10.45 0.13
CA SER A 48 0.70 -10.05 -0.69
C SER A 48 1.75 -11.16 -0.81
N ILE A 49 2.00 -11.89 0.28
CA ILE A 49 2.90 -13.05 0.30
C ILE A 49 2.38 -14.15 -0.64
N VAL A 50 1.08 -14.47 -0.57
CA VAL A 50 0.45 -15.47 -1.46
C VAL A 50 0.49 -15.03 -2.93
N GLY A 51 0.29 -13.73 -3.19
CA GLY A 51 0.39 -13.16 -4.53
C GLY A 51 1.82 -13.00 -5.05
N GLY A 52 2.83 -13.14 -4.21
CA GLY A 52 4.23 -12.90 -4.58
C GLY A 52 4.53 -11.44 -4.92
N VAL A 53 3.80 -10.49 -4.33
CA VAL A 53 3.92 -9.06 -4.63
C VAL A 53 4.76 -8.36 -3.55
N PRO A 54 5.84 -7.65 -3.92
CA PRO A 54 6.63 -6.84 -2.98
C PRO A 54 5.81 -5.69 -2.35
N MET A 55 6.12 -5.36 -1.10
CA MET A 55 5.36 -4.36 -0.33
C MET A 55 6.11 -3.04 -0.12
N ILE A 56 5.39 -1.93 -0.16
CA ILE A 56 5.81 -0.63 0.38
C ILE A 56 4.93 -0.33 1.59
N CYS A 57 5.56 -0.30 2.77
CA CYS A 57 4.89 -0.31 4.06
C CYS A 57 4.83 1.09 4.68
N ARG A 58 3.62 1.59 4.97
CA ARG A 58 3.39 2.83 5.74
C ARG A 58 2.38 2.57 6.87
N PRO A 59 2.83 2.13 8.05
CA PRO A 59 1.94 1.77 9.16
C PRO A 59 1.28 3.01 9.78
N PHE A 60 0.14 2.81 10.44
CA PHE A 60 -0.62 3.87 11.13
C PHE A 60 -0.85 3.59 12.62
N PHE A 61 -1.20 2.36 13.01
CA PHE A 61 -1.51 2.03 14.41
C PHE A 61 -1.35 0.54 14.73
N GLY A 62 -1.31 0.22 16.03
CA GLY A 62 -1.35 -1.16 16.51
C GLY A 62 -0.15 -2.00 16.07
N ASP A 63 -0.43 -3.19 15.58
CA ASP A 63 0.52 -4.20 15.11
C ASP A 63 1.20 -3.85 13.78
N GLN A 64 0.66 -2.90 13.02
CA GLN A 64 1.17 -2.53 11.69
C GLN A 64 2.67 -2.15 11.69
N CYS A 65 3.17 -1.54 12.78
CA CYS A 65 4.60 -1.21 12.91
C CYS A 65 5.48 -2.46 13.06
N ILE A 66 4.97 -3.48 13.77
CA ILE A 66 5.65 -4.77 13.92
C ILE A 66 5.62 -5.51 12.59
N ASP A 67 4.46 -5.55 11.93
CA ASP A 67 4.28 -6.19 10.63
C ASP A 67 5.16 -5.55 9.55
N LYS A 68 5.23 -4.21 9.51
CA LYS A 68 6.17 -3.48 8.66
C LYS A 68 7.62 -3.90 8.91
N ARG A 69 8.01 -4.03 10.18
CA ARG A 69 9.36 -4.46 10.56
C ARG A 69 9.63 -5.92 10.16
N MET A 70 8.64 -6.80 10.27
CA MET A 70 8.74 -8.18 9.79
C MET A 70 8.95 -8.23 8.27
N VAL A 71 8.17 -7.45 7.52
CA VAL A 71 8.27 -7.37 6.05
C VAL A 71 9.63 -6.83 5.59
N GLU A 72 10.11 -5.77 6.24
CA GLU A 72 11.34 -5.06 5.87
C GLU A 72 12.61 -5.71 6.44
N ASP A 73 12.75 -5.77 7.76
CA ASP A 73 14.00 -6.13 8.43
C ASP A 73 14.22 -7.65 8.49
N VAL A 74 13.13 -8.43 8.55
CA VAL A 74 13.21 -9.88 8.81
C VAL A 74 13.08 -10.69 7.53
N TRP A 75 12.00 -10.48 6.77
CA TRP A 75 11.73 -11.26 5.56
C TRP A 75 12.37 -10.66 4.31
N GLY A 76 12.66 -9.36 4.29
CA GLY A 76 13.26 -8.69 3.13
C GLY A 76 12.37 -8.71 1.88
N ILE A 77 11.05 -8.71 2.06
CA ILE A 77 10.06 -8.79 0.96
C ILE A 77 9.35 -7.44 0.70
N GLY A 78 9.83 -6.37 1.33
CA GLY A 78 9.30 -5.04 1.16
C GLY A 78 10.20 -3.98 1.82
N VAL A 79 9.79 -2.72 1.69
CA VAL A 79 10.50 -1.57 2.27
C VAL A 79 9.55 -0.69 3.06
N GLY A 80 10.04 -0.08 4.13
CA GLY A 80 9.34 0.93 4.88
C GLY A 80 9.41 2.30 4.23
N VAL A 81 8.30 3.06 4.27
CA VAL A 81 8.38 4.49 4.02
C VAL A 81 9.01 5.16 5.25
N GLU A 82 10.14 5.84 5.07
CA GLU A 82 10.73 6.66 6.11
C GLU A 82 9.77 7.80 6.50
N GLU A 83 9.69 8.11 7.79
CA GLU A 83 8.99 9.32 8.24
C GLU A 83 9.80 10.56 7.84
N GLY A 84 9.63 11.01 6.61
CA GLY A 84 10.08 12.32 6.18
C GLY A 84 9.38 13.39 7.01
N SER A 85 10.12 14.41 7.46
CA SER A 85 9.60 15.57 8.20
C SER A 85 8.28 16.04 7.60
N SER A 86 7.18 15.74 8.29
CA SER A 86 5.84 16.16 7.91
C SER A 86 5.83 17.68 7.85
N ARG A 87 5.87 18.28 6.65
CA ARG A 87 5.40 19.66 6.50
C ARG A 87 3.93 19.61 6.89
N LYS A 88 3.61 20.17 8.05
CA LYS A 88 2.23 20.51 8.39
C LYS A 88 1.71 21.39 7.26
N VAL A 89 0.81 20.84 6.45
CA VAL A 89 -0.05 21.65 5.60
C VAL A 89 -1.16 22.10 6.54
N GLU A 90 -0.97 23.27 7.15
CA GLU A 90 -2.04 24.05 7.77
C GLU A 90 -2.96 24.64 6.70
#